data_AF-A0A142WRI1-F1
#
_entry.id   AF-A0A142WRI1-F1
#
_cell.length_a   1.000
_cell.length_b   1.000
_cell.length_c   1.000
_cell.angle_alpha   90.00
_cell.angle_beta   90.00
_cell.angle_gamma   90.00
#
_symmetry.space_group_name_H-M   'P 1'
#
loop_
_entity.id
_entity.type
_entity.pdbx_description
1 polymer ?
#
loop_
_entity_poly.entity_id
_entity_poly.type
_entity_poly.pdbx_seq_one_letter_code
_entity_poly.pdbx_strand_id
1 'polypeptide(L)'
;MTRTVSATLESVVRMGRQPARFAWGLLVLASLPLATVRADGPEKGKSKVSVTAAPKAETKAGAARLDSATKMNAEREQAALEFAREHHAELADLLTNLKGSNRAAYEKGIHALFRDSERLARTRVNNPGRYEFDLEQWKIESRIRLTVARTMMDDSSGSLKEELRNLVARREDVKLRLLKFNRDRLTTQLSKTKAELAEAESNRDERIDREVDKLLKSAPKKRDVKAANAAPAAKEKPVPDRPAAEKSASEKSAPEKAVPAKSAPEKGAPTKDAAETPKSAKKD
;
A
#
# COMPACT_ATOMS: atom_id res chain seq x y z
N MET A 1 -40.54 49.38 -27.03
CA MET A 1 -39.09 49.49 -27.28
C MET A 1 -38.64 48.23 -27.99
N THR A 2 -38.32 48.41 -29.27
CA THR A 2 -37.90 47.40 -30.23
C THR A 2 -36.40 47.10 -30.10
N ARG A 3 -36.00 45.84 -30.26
CA ARG A 3 -34.97 45.36 -31.22
C ARG A 3 -34.60 43.91 -30.97
N THR A 4 -35.16 43.05 -31.81
CA THR A 4 -34.52 41.92 -32.48
C THR A 4 -33.25 42.37 -33.20
N VAL A 5 -32.16 41.59 -33.11
CA VAL A 5 -31.19 41.38 -34.20
C VAL A 5 -30.60 39.96 -34.10
N SER A 6 -31.00 39.12 -35.05
CA SER A 6 -30.32 37.89 -35.48
C SER A 6 -29.17 38.22 -36.47
N ALA A 7 -28.34 37.21 -36.80
CA ALA A 7 -27.30 37.13 -37.85
C ALA A 7 -25.87 37.17 -37.27
N THR A 8 -24.88 36.34 -37.65
CA THR A 8 -24.59 35.56 -38.88
C THR A 8 -23.41 34.62 -38.51
N LEU A 9 -23.46 33.31 -38.75
CA LEU A 9 -22.98 32.57 -39.94
C LEU A 9 -21.47 32.72 -40.26
N GLU A 10 -20.80 31.56 -40.20
CA GLU A 10 -19.66 31.12 -41.01
C GLU A 10 -18.40 31.98 -41.17
N SER A 11 -17.28 31.45 -40.66
CA SER A 11 -16.02 31.51 -41.42
C SER A 11 -15.01 30.43 -41.05
N VAL A 12 -14.72 29.62 -42.06
CA VAL A 12 -13.37 29.24 -42.52
C VAL A 12 -12.68 28.06 -41.82
N VAL A 13 -12.88 26.91 -42.47
CA VAL A 13 -11.89 25.86 -42.69
C VAL A 13 -10.56 26.47 -43.18
N ARG A 14 -9.48 26.33 -42.41
CA ARG A 14 -8.12 26.20 -42.97
C ARG A 14 -7.16 25.48 -42.01
N MET A 15 -6.94 24.20 -42.33
CA MET A 15 -5.64 23.53 -42.46
C MET A 15 -4.51 23.96 -41.49
N GLY A 16 -4.21 23.08 -40.54
CA GLY A 16 -2.99 23.10 -39.73
C GLY A 16 -2.62 21.69 -39.28
N ARG A 17 -2.23 20.85 -40.25
CA ARG A 17 -1.71 19.48 -40.05
C ARG A 17 -0.40 19.55 -39.26
N GLN A 18 -0.44 19.28 -37.97
CA GLN A 18 0.73 19.10 -37.11
C GLN A 18 0.97 17.60 -36.90
N PRO A 19 2.16 17.06 -37.25
CA PRO A 19 2.48 15.66 -37.01
C PRO A 19 2.71 15.39 -35.52
N ALA A 20 2.16 14.26 -35.07
CA ALA A 20 2.31 13.69 -33.74
C ALA A 20 3.77 13.69 -33.26
N ARG A 21 4.03 14.40 -32.17
CA ARG A 21 5.17 14.13 -31.29
C ARG A 21 4.63 13.51 -30.01
N PHE A 22 4.82 12.20 -29.92
CA PHE A 22 4.56 11.38 -28.75
C PHE A 22 5.29 11.94 -27.53
N ALA A 23 4.55 12.57 -26.63
CA ALA A 23 4.98 12.85 -25.27
C ALA A 23 4.22 11.93 -24.31
N TRP A 24 4.66 10.66 -24.24
CA TRP A 24 4.37 9.81 -23.09
C TRP A 24 5.28 10.29 -21.95
N GLY A 25 4.82 11.32 -21.23
CA GLY A 25 5.56 11.98 -20.17
C GLY A 25 4.67 12.28 -18.98
N LEU A 26 4.82 11.47 -17.93
CA LEU A 26 4.69 11.80 -16.51
C LEU A 26 3.34 12.32 -15.98
N LEU A 27 2.72 11.50 -15.13
CA LEU A 27 2.45 11.96 -13.77
C LEU A 27 2.75 10.85 -12.76
N VAL A 28 4.00 10.87 -12.32
CA VAL A 28 4.47 10.26 -11.08
C VAL A 28 3.75 10.98 -9.94
N LEU A 29 2.96 10.25 -9.16
CA LEU A 29 2.50 10.70 -7.85
C LEU A 29 3.72 10.75 -6.93
N ALA A 30 4.37 11.92 -6.87
CA ALA A 30 5.33 12.25 -5.85
C ALA A 30 4.56 12.42 -4.52
N SER A 31 4.68 11.42 -3.66
CA SER A 31 4.33 11.54 -2.25
C SER A 31 5.40 12.43 -1.61
N LEU A 32 5.07 13.69 -1.34
CA LEU A 32 5.94 14.59 -0.57
C LEU A 32 5.89 14.17 0.91
N PRO A 33 7.03 13.91 1.57
CA PRO A 33 7.10 14.00 3.02
C PRO A 33 7.17 15.48 3.44
N LEU A 34 6.30 15.85 4.36
CA LEU A 34 6.28 17.14 5.04
C LEU A 34 7.51 17.22 5.97
N ALA A 35 8.61 17.77 5.47
CA ALA A 35 9.81 18.03 6.26
C ALA A 35 9.72 19.41 6.92
N THR A 36 9.97 19.42 8.22
CA THR A 36 9.95 20.58 9.11
C THR A 36 11.05 21.57 8.75
N VAL A 37 10.70 22.84 8.56
CA VAL A 37 11.63 23.96 8.46
C VAL A 37 12.20 24.30 9.85
N ARG A 38 13.52 24.27 9.99
CA ARG A 38 14.26 25.03 11.01
C ARG A 38 15.50 25.66 10.38
N ALA A 39 15.69 26.93 10.71
CA ALA A 39 16.56 27.89 10.05
C ALA A 39 18.05 27.80 10.43
N ASP A 40 18.84 28.30 9.46
CA ASP A 40 20.08 29.10 9.56
C ASP A 40 21.47 28.46 9.76
N GLY A 41 22.42 28.96 8.96
CA GLY A 41 23.87 28.88 9.19
C GLY A 41 24.72 28.16 8.11
N PRO A 42 25.54 28.87 7.30
CA PRO A 42 26.39 28.29 6.25
C PRO A 42 27.86 28.13 6.69
N GLU A 43 28.59 27.16 6.14
CA GLU A 43 30.06 27.21 6.07
C GLU A 43 30.59 26.24 4.99
N LYS A 44 31.59 26.74 4.26
CA LYS A 44 32.23 26.14 3.09
C LYS A 44 33.26 25.09 3.53
N GLY A 45 33.36 23.98 2.80
CA GLY A 45 34.46 23.02 3.01
C GLY A 45 34.66 22.12 1.81
N LYS A 46 35.47 22.58 0.84
CA LYS A 46 36.05 21.73 -0.20
C LYS A 46 37.00 20.73 0.49
N SER A 47 36.79 19.44 0.31
CA SER A 47 37.83 18.44 0.54
C SER A 47 37.70 17.34 -0.51
N LYS A 48 38.59 17.46 -1.49
CA LYS A 48 38.89 16.50 -2.54
C LYS A 48 39.94 15.55 -1.96
N VAL A 49 39.58 14.29 -1.73
CA VAL A 49 40.56 13.23 -1.47
C VAL A 49 40.32 12.13 -2.49
N SER A 50 41.23 12.13 -3.47
CA SER A 50 41.60 11.03 -4.35
C SER A 50 42.21 9.86 -3.56
N VAL A 51 42.37 8.72 -4.25
CA VAL A 51 43.06 7.44 -3.85
C VAL A 51 42.01 6.35 -3.57
N THR A 52 41.92 5.20 -4.26
CA THR A 52 42.89 4.42 -5.05
C THR A 52 42.14 3.47 -6.00
N ALA A 53 42.78 3.15 -7.13
CA ALA A 53 42.36 2.11 -8.06
C ALA A 53 43.03 0.75 -7.78
N ALA A 54 42.35 -0.31 -8.25
CA ALA A 54 42.76 -1.71 -8.51
C ALA A 54 42.50 -2.77 -7.39
N PRO A 55 42.33 -4.08 -7.72
CA PRO A 55 42.27 -4.73 -9.04
C PRO A 55 41.01 -5.62 -9.29
N LYS A 56 41.00 -6.10 -10.54
CA LYS A 56 39.99 -6.85 -11.32
C LYS A 56 39.78 -8.29 -10.80
N ALA A 57 38.62 -8.57 -10.22
CA ALA A 57 38.14 -9.92 -9.91
C ALA A 57 36.64 -10.07 -10.24
N GLU A 58 36.24 -9.73 -11.47
CA GLU A 58 34.84 -9.77 -11.90
C GLU A 58 34.71 -10.39 -13.29
N THR A 59 34.65 -11.73 -13.36
CA THR A 59 34.13 -12.38 -14.59
C THR A 59 33.21 -13.58 -14.30
N LYS A 60 33.26 -14.19 -13.10
CA LYS A 60 32.37 -15.34 -12.78
C LYS A 60 31.11 -14.97 -12.00
N ALA A 61 31.12 -13.89 -11.21
CA ALA A 61 29.94 -13.39 -10.48
C ALA A 61 28.97 -12.58 -11.37
N GLY A 62 29.44 -12.03 -12.49
CA GLY A 62 28.62 -11.28 -13.44
C GLY A 62 27.69 -12.17 -14.28
N ALA A 63 28.17 -13.34 -14.73
CA ALA A 63 27.38 -14.28 -15.52
C ALA A 63 26.20 -14.87 -14.72
N ALA A 64 26.44 -15.34 -13.49
CA ALA A 64 25.37 -15.87 -12.64
C ALA A 64 24.32 -14.81 -12.25
N ARG A 65 24.74 -13.54 -12.08
CA ARG A 65 23.80 -12.43 -11.85
C ARG A 65 22.98 -12.09 -13.10
N LEU A 66 23.56 -12.14 -14.30
CA LEU A 66 22.85 -11.94 -15.56
C LEU A 66 21.85 -13.07 -15.85
N ASP A 67 22.22 -14.32 -15.60
CA ASP A 67 21.33 -15.48 -15.78
C ASP A 67 20.18 -15.46 -14.76
N SER A 68 20.44 -15.09 -13.50
CA SER A 68 19.38 -14.91 -12.50
C SER A 68 18.47 -13.72 -12.82
N ALA A 69 19.01 -12.61 -13.33
CA ALA A 69 18.23 -11.43 -13.69
C ALA A 69 17.33 -11.66 -14.92
N THR A 70 17.82 -12.41 -15.91
CA THR A 70 17.03 -12.81 -17.09
C THR A 70 15.96 -13.83 -16.74
N LYS A 71 16.26 -14.81 -15.87
CA LYS A 71 15.26 -15.76 -15.37
C LYS A 71 14.18 -15.09 -14.52
N MET A 72 14.55 -14.20 -13.59
CA MET A 72 13.59 -13.39 -12.83
C MET A 72 12.74 -12.51 -13.76
N ASN A 73 13.28 -12.07 -14.90
CA ASN A 73 12.51 -11.31 -15.88
C ASN A 73 11.48 -12.20 -16.61
N ALA A 74 11.85 -13.44 -16.97
CA ALA A 74 10.95 -14.40 -17.58
C ALA A 74 9.80 -14.82 -16.64
N GLU A 75 10.09 -15.08 -15.36
CA GLU A 75 9.07 -15.40 -14.35
C GLU A 75 8.08 -14.25 -14.15
N ARG A 76 8.57 -12.99 -14.10
CA ARG A 76 7.72 -11.80 -14.01
C ARG A 76 6.87 -11.59 -15.25
N GLU A 77 7.44 -11.82 -16.43
CA GLU A 77 6.72 -11.76 -17.70
C GLU A 77 5.57 -12.77 -17.73
N GLN A 78 5.82 -14.02 -17.32
CA GLN A 78 4.80 -15.05 -17.25
C GLN A 78 3.70 -14.70 -16.24
N ALA A 79 4.06 -14.32 -15.02
CA ALA A 79 3.09 -13.94 -13.99
C ALA A 79 2.22 -12.76 -14.41
N ALA A 80 2.80 -11.76 -15.08
CA ALA A 80 2.04 -10.63 -15.61
C ALA A 80 1.05 -11.08 -16.69
N LEU A 81 1.48 -11.92 -17.64
CA LEU A 81 0.61 -12.45 -18.68
C LEU A 81 -0.51 -13.32 -18.14
N GLU A 82 -0.24 -14.16 -17.14
CA GLU A 82 -1.25 -14.97 -16.45
C GLU A 82 -2.29 -14.07 -15.77
N PHE A 83 -1.85 -13.05 -15.05
CA PHE A 83 -2.73 -12.07 -14.42
C PHE A 83 -3.61 -11.34 -15.45
N ALA A 84 -3.04 -10.95 -16.60
CA ALA A 84 -3.84 -10.38 -17.68
C ALA A 84 -4.83 -11.40 -18.26
N ARG A 85 -4.45 -12.66 -18.47
CA ARG A 85 -5.38 -13.69 -18.99
C ARG A 85 -6.56 -13.94 -18.04
N GLU A 86 -6.30 -13.97 -16.74
CA GLU A 86 -7.33 -14.22 -15.73
C GLU A 86 -8.36 -13.09 -15.65
N HIS A 87 -7.94 -11.84 -15.82
CA HIS A 87 -8.80 -10.69 -15.55
C HIS A 87 -9.18 -9.88 -16.80
N HIS A 88 -8.39 -9.97 -17.87
CA HIS A 88 -8.56 -9.21 -19.10
C HIS A 88 -7.88 -9.87 -20.32
N ALA A 89 -8.48 -10.92 -20.88
CA ALA A 89 -7.92 -11.68 -22.00
C ALA A 89 -7.45 -10.82 -23.19
N GLU A 90 -8.24 -9.83 -23.64
CA GLU A 90 -7.85 -8.98 -24.79
C GLU A 90 -6.53 -8.20 -24.55
N LEU A 91 -6.18 -7.90 -23.29
CA LEU A 91 -4.95 -7.21 -22.96
C LEU A 91 -3.76 -8.17 -23.10
N ALA A 92 -3.93 -9.44 -22.75
CA ALA A 92 -2.92 -10.46 -22.96
C ALA A 92 -2.68 -10.69 -24.47
N ASP A 93 -3.73 -10.69 -25.27
CA ASP A 93 -3.65 -10.80 -26.73
C ASP A 93 -2.94 -9.57 -27.34
N LEU A 94 -3.25 -8.37 -26.83
CA LEU A 94 -2.54 -7.16 -27.24
C LEU A 94 -1.04 -7.23 -26.90
N LEU A 95 -0.69 -7.66 -25.69
CA LEU A 95 0.71 -7.76 -25.27
C LEU A 95 1.46 -8.81 -26.08
N THR A 96 0.85 -9.94 -26.39
CA THR A 96 1.48 -10.97 -27.25
C THR A 96 1.71 -10.45 -28.67
N ASN A 97 0.79 -9.69 -29.25
CA ASN A 97 0.99 -9.02 -30.55
C ASN A 97 2.08 -7.93 -30.49
N LEU A 98 2.17 -7.18 -29.38
CA LEU A 98 3.22 -6.18 -29.17
C LEU A 98 4.61 -6.81 -29.06
N LYS A 99 4.73 -8.04 -28.59
CA LYS A 99 6.02 -8.75 -28.47
C LYS A 99 6.73 -8.88 -29.83
N GLY A 100 5.98 -9.11 -30.91
CA GLY A 100 6.53 -9.25 -32.27
C GLY A 100 6.68 -7.93 -33.03
N SER A 101 5.82 -6.94 -32.76
CA SER A 101 5.79 -5.67 -33.49
C SER A 101 6.61 -4.55 -32.84
N ASN A 102 6.56 -4.42 -31.50
CA ASN A 102 7.25 -3.37 -30.76
C ASN A 102 7.72 -3.85 -29.39
N ARG A 103 8.95 -4.37 -29.36
CA ARG A 103 9.58 -4.92 -28.15
C ARG A 103 9.65 -3.93 -26.99
N ALA A 104 9.94 -2.66 -27.26
CA ALA A 104 10.07 -1.65 -26.21
C ALA A 104 8.71 -1.33 -25.55
N ALA A 105 7.64 -1.28 -26.34
CA ALA A 105 6.28 -1.11 -25.81
C ALA A 105 5.83 -2.34 -25.01
N TYR A 106 6.18 -3.55 -25.49
CA TYR A 106 5.92 -4.80 -24.79
C TYR A 106 6.55 -4.82 -23.39
N GLU A 107 7.86 -4.55 -23.28
CA GLU A 107 8.57 -4.58 -22.00
C GLU A 107 8.00 -3.55 -21.01
N LYS A 108 7.65 -2.35 -21.48
CA LYS A 108 6.97 -1.34 -20.66
C LYS A 108 5.59 -1.82 -20.18
N GLY A 109 4.82 -2.45 -21.07
CA GLY A 109 3.50 -3.00 -20.74
C GLY A 109 3.58 -4.11 -19.69
N ILE A 110 4.49 -5.07 -19.87
CA ILE A 110 4.75 -6.15 -18.91
C ILE A 110 5.19 -5.60 -17.55
N HIS A 111 6.12 -4.64 -17.53
CA HIS A 111 6.56 -4.03 -16.27
C HIS A 111 5.43 -3.31 -15.53
N ALA A 112 4.59 -2.55 -16.25
CA ALA A 112 3.44 -1.88 -15.65
C ALA A 112 2.43 -2.89 -15.09
N LEU A 113 2.12 -3.93 -15.87
CA LEU A 113 1.18 -4.98 -15.51
C LEU A 113 1.64 -5.77 -14.28
N PHE A 114 2.92 -6.15 -14.23
CA PHE A 114 3.51 -6.81 -13.06
C PHE A 114 3.44 -5.92 -11.82
N ARG A 115 3.65 -4.61 -11.97
CA ARG A 115 3.58 -3.66 -10.86
C ARG A 115 2.15 -3.51 -10.32
N ASP A 116 1.16 -3.53 -11.22
CA ASP A 116 -0.26 -3.51 -10.86
C ASP A 116 -0.68 -4.81 -10.15
N SER A 117 -0.25 -5.98 -10.65
CA SER A 117 -0.55 -7.27 -10.03
C SER A 117 0.07 -7.39 -8.64
N GLU A 118 1.33 -6.98 -8.47
CA GLU A 118 2.00 -6.94 -7.16
C GLU A 118 1.31 -5.99 -6.18
N ARG A 119 0.88 -4.80 -6.64
CA ARG A 119 0.13 -3.86 -5.81
C ARG A 119 -1.18 -4.50 -5.33
N LEU A 120 -1.91 -5.14 -6.24
CA LEU A 120 -3.18 -5.80 -5.92
C LEU A 120 -2.99 -7.00 -4.98
N ALA A 121 -1.96 -7.81 -5.17
CA ALA A 121 -1.61 -8.92 -4.28
C ALA A 121 -1.33 -8.43 -2.85
N ARG A 122 -0.59 -7.32 -2.70
CA ARG A 122 -0.35 -6.71 -1.39
C ARG A 122 -1.63 -6.17 -0.75
N THR A 123 -2.50 -5.52 -1.54
CA THR A 123 -3.81 -5.07 -1.05
C THR A 123 -4.64 -6.26 -0.57
N ARG A 124 -4.62 -7.40 -1.27
CA ARG A 124 -5.34 -8.61 -0.87
C ARG A 124 -4.94 -9.10 0.51
N VAL A 125 -3.64 -9.06 0.83
CA VAL A 125 -3.12 -9.47 2.15
C VAL A 125 -3.46 -8.42 3.23
N ASN A 126 -3.23 -7.14 2.94
CA ASN A 126 -3.33 -6.09 3.95
C ASN A 126 -4.77 -5.62 4.22
N ASN A 127 -5.62 -5.66 3.21
CA ASN A 127 -7.00 -5.18 3.26
C ASN A 127 -7.86 -5.91 2.23
N PRO A 128 -8.37 -7.11 2.54
CA PRO A 128 -9.13 -7.92 1.60
C PRO A 128 -10.43 -7.23 1.13
N GLY A 129 -11.08 -6.42 1.99
CA GLY A 129 -12.26 -5.66 1.59
C GLY A 129 -11.97 -4.57 0.54
N ARG A 130 -10.75 -4.02 0.53
CA ARG A 130 -10.28 -3.03 -0.45
C ARG A 130 -9.90 -3.68 -1.79
N TYR A 131 -9.39 -4.91 -1.75
CA TYR A 131 -8.87 -5.63 -2.92
C TYR A 131 -9.92 -5.78 -4.03
N GLU A 132 -11.15 -6.14 -3.69
CA GLU A 132 -12.23 -6.32 -4.67
C GLU A 132 -12.49 -5.02 -5.46
N PHE A 133 -12.57 -3.88 -4.78
CA PHE A 133 -12.76 -2.57 -5.43
C PHE A 133 -11.58 -2.19 -6.33
N ASP A 134 -10.35 -2.39 -5.84
CA ASP A 134 -9.15 -2.06 -6.61
C ASP A 134 -9.01 -2.96 -7.85
N LEU A 135 -9.40 -4.25 -7.76
CA LEU A 135 -9.41 -5.19 -8.87
C LEU A 135 -10.47 -4.84 -9.92
N GLU A 136 -11.70 -4.54 -9.50
CA GLU A 136 -12.76 -4.09 -10.40
C GLU A 136 -12.37 -2.80 -11.11
N GLN A 137 -11.83 -1.83 -10.37
CA GLN A 137 -11.35 -0.57 -10.94
C GLN A 137 -10.24 -0.82 -11.97
N TRP A 138 -9.30 -1.71 -11.68
CA TRP A 138 -8.24 -2.06 -12.63
C TRP A 138 -8.81 -2.65 -13.92
N LYS A 139 -9.77 -3.59 -13.83
CA LYS A 139 -10.43 -4.21 -15.00
C LYS A 139 -11.18 -3.18 -15.85
N ILE A 140 -11.85 -2.22 -15.22
CA ILE A 140 -12.57 -1.16 -15.93
C ILE A 140 -11.58 -0.22 -16.63
N GLU A 141 -10.52 0.18 -15.92
CA GLU A 141 -9.49 1.08 -16.45
C GLU A 141 -8.75 0.46 -17.65
N SER A 142 -8.43 -0.84 -17.60
CA SER A 142 -7.83 -1.54 -18.74
C SER A 142 -8.77 -1.56 -19.95
N ARG A 143 -10.07 -1.80 -19.75
CA ARG A 143 -11.07 -1.76 -20.83
C ARG A 143 -11.20 -0.38 -21.43
N ILE A 144 -11.31 0.65 -20.59
CA ILE A 144 -11.39 2.06 -21.03
C ILE A 144 -10.22 2.38 -21.97
N ARG A 145 -9.00 2.00 -21.60
CA ARG A 145 -7.82 2.25 -22.44
C ARG A 145 -7.90 1.55 -23.80
N LEU A 146 -8.37 0.31 -23.83
CA LEU A 146 -8.55 -0.44 -25.08
C LEU A 146 -9.67 0.15 -25.95
N THR A 147 -10.81 0.50 -25.36
CA THR A 147 -11.93 1.14 -26.08
C THR A 147 -11.52 2.49 -26.64
N VAL A 148 -10.77 3.29 -25.88
CA VAL A 148 -10.20 4.56 -26.37
C VAL A 148 -9.25 4.33 -27.54
N ALA A 149 -8.37 3.33 -27.45
CA ALA A 149 -7.44 3.01 -28.53
C ALA A 149 -8.20 2.55 -29.80
N ARG A 150 -9.22 1.68 -29.66
CA ARG A 150 -10.10 1.28 -30.78
C ARG A 150 -10.82 2.48 -31.40
N THR A 151 -11.33 3.39 -30.58
CA THR A 151 -12.03 4.61 -31.06
C THR A 151 -11.13 5.53 -31.88
N MET A 152 -9.81 5.49 -31.64
CA MET A 152 -8.84 6.25 -32.45
C MET A 152 -8.50 5.58 -33.79
N MET A 153 -8.75 4.28 -33.93
CA MET A 153 -8.42 3.49 -35.13
C MET A 153 -9.63 3.25 -36.04
N ASP A 154 -10.84 3.25 -35.49
CA ASP A 154 -12.09 2.96 -36.20
C ASP A 154 -12.98 4.21 -36.29
N ASP A 155 -13.43 4.53 -37.50
CA ASP A 155 -14.35 5.64 -37.77
C ASP A 155 -15.79 5.35 -37.29
N SER A 156 -16.09 4.10 -36.92
CA SER A 156 -17.36 3.62 -36.33
C SER A 156 -17.55 4.08 -34.86
N SER A 157 -17.26 5.36 -34.60
CA SER A 157 -17.09 5.93 -33.27
C SER A 157 -18.37 5.98 -32.42
N GLY A 158 -19.56 5.79 -33.01
CA GLY A 158 -20.85 5.90 -32.30
C GLY A 158 -21.01 4.85 -31.20
N SER A 159 -20.87 3.57 -31.54
CA SER A 159 -21.03 2.45 -30.59
C SER A 159 -19.90 2.42 -29.55
N LEU A 160 -18.65 2.66 -29.98
CA LEU A 160 -17.50 2.71 -29.07
C LEU A 160 -17.59 3.86 -28.05
N LYS A 161 -18.17 5.01 -28.44
CA LYS A 161 -18.44 6.12 -27.51
C LYS A 161 -19.47 5.75 -26.45
N GLU A 162 -20.51 4.99 -26.81
CA GLU A 162 -21.52 4.52 -25.86
C GLU A 162 -20.93 3.51 -24.88
N GLU A 163 -20.14 2.55 -25.38
CA GLU A 163 -19.41 1.61 -24.53
C GLU A 163 -18.47 2.34 -23.56
N LEU A 164 -17.73 3.34 -24.04
CA LEU A 164 -16.87 4.17 -23.20
C LEU A 164 -17.65 4.90 -22.11
N ARG A 165 -18.83 5.47 -22.43
CA ARG A 165 -19.71 6.10 -21.43
C ARG A 165 -20.13 5.11 -20.35
N ASN A 166 -20.52 3.90 -20.75
CA ASN A 166 -20.93 2.84 -19.82
C ASN A 166 -19.77 2.40 -18.91
N LEU A 167 -18.57 2.25 -19.44
CA LEU A 167 -17.38 1.92 -18.65
C LEU A 167 -17.03 3.02 -17.65
N VAL A 168 -17.12 4.29 -18.06
CA VAL A 168 -16.89 5.44 -17.16
C VAL A 168 -17.95 5.52 -16.07
N ALA A 169 -19.23 5.31 -16.39
CA ALA A 169 -20.30 5.23 -15.38
C ALA A 169 -20.00 4.13 -14.35
N ARG A 170 -19.63 2.93 -14.83
CA ARG A 170 -19.28 1.79 -13.97
C ARG A 170 -18.06 2.09 -13.07
N ARG A 171 -17.08 2.84 -13.57
CA ARG A 171 -15.93 3.31 -12.78
C ARG A 171 -16.39 4.20 -11.62
N GLU A 172 -17.28 5.14 -11.88
CA GLU A 172 -17.81 6.02 -10.83
C GLU A 172 -18.64 5.23 -9.81
N ASP A 173 -19.41 4.22 -10.24
CA ASP A 173 -20.13 3.34 -9.32
C ASP A 173 -19.21 2.55 -8.40
N VAL A 174 -18.10 2.00 -8.91
CA VAL A 174 -17.07 1.33 -8.09
C VAL A 174 -16.50 2.29 -7.06
N LYS A 175 -16.18 3.52 -7.47
CA LYS A 175 -15.65 4.56 -6.58
C LYS A 175 -16.66 4.94 -5.50
N LEU A 176 -17.94 5.08 -5.84
CA LEU A 176 -19.01 5.34 -4.88
C LEU A 176 -19.15 4.20 -3.88
N ARG A 177 -19.10 2.93 -4.33
CA ARG A 177 -19.12 1.78 -3.43
C ARG A 177 -17.92 1.74 -2.49
N LEU A 178 -16.72 2.03 -2.99
CA LEU A 178 -15.51 2.13 -2.18
C LEU A 178 -15.62 3.24 -1.12
N LEU A 179 -16.14 4.41 -1.49
CA LEU A 179 -16.34 5.51 -0.54
C LEU A 179 -17.36 5.15 0.55
N LYS A 180 -18.46 4.48 0.20
CA LYS A 180 -19.43 3.97 1.18
C LYS A 180 -18.78 2.95 2.12
N PHE A 181 -18.02 2.00 1.60
CA PHE A 181 -17.26 1.04 2.41
C PHE A 181 -16.30 1.73 3.39
N ASN A 182 -15.55 2.73 2.94
CA ASN A 182 -14.63 3.48 3.79
C ASN A 182 -15.37 4.29 4.87
N ARG A 183 -16.48 4.93 4.50
CA ARG A 183 -17.36 5.61 5.46
C ARG A 183 -17.79 4.64 6.55
N ASP A 184 -18.31 3.48 6.20
CA ASP A 184 -18.85 2.52 7.16
C ASP A 184 -17.75 2.05 8.12
N ARG A 185 -16.57 1.68 7.61
CA ARG A 185 -15.41 1.33 8.43
C ARG A 185 -14.99 2.44 9.39
N LEU A 186 -14.91 3.68 8.91
CA LEU A 186 -14.54 4.82 9.74
C LEU A 186 -15.59 5.13 10.81
N THR A 187 -16.89 4.93 10.51
CA THR A 187 -17.94 5.11 11.53
C THR A 187 -17.82 4.09 12.65
N THR A 188 -17.47 2.83 12.35
CA THR A 188 -17.18 1.81 13.38
C THR A 188 -15.94 2.17 14.21
N GLN A 189 -14.89 2.70 13.60
CA GLN A 189 -13.72 3.15 14.36
C GLN A 189 -14.07 4.34 15.26
N LEU A 190 -14.85 5.28 14.73
CA LEU A 190 -15.30 6.45 15.46
C LEU A 190 -16.20 6.07 16.64
N SER A 191 -17.11 5.10 16.49
CA SER A 191 -17.94 4.63 17.61
C SER A 191 -17.10 3.97 18.70
N LYS A 192 -16.08 3.18 18.32
CA LYS A 192 -15.14 2.58 19.26
C LYS A 192 -14.34 3.64 20.03
N THR A 193 -13.74 4.60 19.33
CA THR A 193 -12.99 5.70 19.98
C THR A 193 -13.89 6.55 20.87
N LYS A 194 -15.15 6.78 20.49
CA LYS A 194 -16.13 7.45 21.36
C LYS A 194 -16.43 6.65 22.63
N ALA A 195 -16.55 5.33 22.54
CA ALA A 195 -16.74 4.49 23.72
C ALA A 195 -15.52 4.52 24.64
N GLU A 196 -14.31 4.42 24.08
CA GLU A 196 -13.05 4.54 24.84
C GLU A 196 -12.93 5.91 25.53
N LEU A 197 -13.34 6.98 24.85
CA LEU A 197 -13.38 8.33 25.44
C LEU A 197 -14.36 8.39 26.62
N ALA A 198 -15.59 7.90 26.43
CA ALA A 198 -16.59 7.89 27.49
C ALA A 198 -16.16 7.05 28.70
N GLU A 199 -15.52 5.90 28.46
CA GLU A 199 -14.94 5.07 29.52
C GLU A 199 -13.82 5.82 30.27
N ALA A 200 -12.90 6.46 29.54
CA ALA A 200 -11.82 7.24 30.14
C ALA A 200 -12.33 8.45 30.94
N GLU A 201 -13.41 9.10 30.48
CA GLU A 201 -14.08 10.19 31.18
C GLU A 201 -14.75 9.70 32.46
N SER A 202 -15.49 8.58 32.39
CA SER A 202 -16.19 8.01 33.56
C SER A 202 -15.23 7.50 34.63
N ASN A 203 -14.09 6.93 34.22
CA ASN A 203 -13.08 6.36 35.13
C ASN A 203 -11.99 7.37 35.51
N ARG A 204 -12.13 8.64 35.14
CA ARG A 204 -11.08 9.65 35.31
C ARG A 204 -10.68 9.82 36.77
N ASP A 205 -11.64 10.05 37.65
CA ASP A 205 -11.37 10.37 39.04
C ASP A 205 -10.83 9.15 39.79
N GLU A 206 -11.38 7.96 39.53
CA GLU A 206 -10.82 6.72 40.08
C GLU A 206 -9.38 6.45 39.60
N ARG A 207 -9.05 6.80 38.35
CA ARG A 207 -7.67 6.71 37.86
C ARG A 207 -6.76 7.70 38.58
N ILE A 208 -7.24 8.92 38.81
CA ILE A 208 -6.51 9.94 39.58
C ILE A 208 -6.25 9.42 41.00
N ASP A 209 -7.26 8.89 41.69
CA ASP A 209 -7.11 8.36 43.05
C ASP A 209 -6.11 7.21 43.11
N ARG A 210 -6.16 6.28 42.14
CA ARG A 210 -5.17 5.18 42.03
C ARG A 210 -3.75 5.69 41.82
N GLU A 211 -3.57 6.71 40.99
CA GLU A 211 -2.26 7.33 40.75
C GLU A 211 -1.75 8.05 42.01
N VAL A 212 -2.61 8.82 42.69
CA VAL A 212 -2.30 9.48 43.96
C VAL A 212 -1.88 8.46 45.02
N ASP A 213 -2.65 7.40 45.22
CA ASP A 213 -2.35 6.31 46.16
C ASP A 213 -1.00 5.66 45.88
N LYS A 214 -0.71 5.39 44.60
CA LYS A 214 0.56 4.79 44.20
C LYS A 214 1.73 5.72 44.51
N LEU A 215 1.58 7.02 44.23
CA LEU A 215 2.58 8.03 44.54
C LEU A 215 2.80 8.15 46.05
N LEU A 216 1.75 8.22 46.85
CA LEU A 216 1.82 8.25 48.31
C LEU A 216 2.49 7.01 48.89
N LYS A 217 2.18 5.81 48.38
CA LYS A 217 2.83 4.55 48.79
C LYS A 217 4.31 4.51 48.43
N SER A 218 4.70 5.12 47.31
CA SER A 218 6.08 5.17 46.83
C SER A 218 6.92 6.31 47.44
N ALA A 219 6.28 7.26 48.12
CA ALA A 219 6.99 8.36 48.77
C ALA A 219 7.89 7.81 49.89
N PRO A 220 9.17 8.23 49.97
CA PRO A 220 10.05 7.76 51.02
C PRO A 220 9.50 8.17 52.38
N LYS A 221 9.10 7.20 53.20
CA LYS A 221 8.79 7.45 54.62
C LYS A 221 10.03 8.08 55.24
N LYS A 222 9.89 9.28 55.82
CA LYS A 222 10.92 9.87 56.68
C LYS A 222 11.31 8.80 57.68
N ARG A 223 12.52 8.23 57.53
CA ARG A 223 13.12 7.43 58.59
C ARG A 223 13.28 8.39 59.75
N ASP A 224 12.63 8.07 60.87
CA ASP A 224 12.86 8.78 62.11
C ASP A 224 14.36 8.81 62.37
N VAL A 225 14.96 9.99 62.27
CA VAL A 225 16.39 10.23 62.55
C VAL A 225 16.71 10.00 64.04
N LYS A 226 15.73 9.58 64.86
CA LYS A 226 15.88 9.26 66.28
C LYS A 226 16.35 7.82 66.55
N ALA A 227 17.14 7.24 65.65
CA ALA A 227 17.90 6.00 65.92
C ALA A 227 19.32 6.00 65.32
N ALA A 228 19.81 7.14 64.81
CA ALA A 228 21.15 7.25 64.23
C ALA A 228 22.23 7.72 65.24
N ASN A 229 21.90 7.87 66.52
CA ASN A 229 22.86 8.06 67.61
C ASN A 229 22.97 6.78 68.46
N ALA A 230 23.40 5.71 67.82
CA ALA A 230 24.00 4.56 68.50
C ALA A 230 25.03 3.96 67.54
N ALA A 231 26.23 4.54 67.53
CA ALA A 231 27.42 3.86 67.03
C ALA A 231 27.74 2.65 67.92
N PRO A 232 28.41 1.63 67.37
CA PRO A 232 29.84 1.51 67.63
C PRO A 232 30.59 1.37 66.29
N ALA A 233 31.58 2.23 66.05
CA ALA A 233 32.98 2.02 66.42
C ALA A 233 33.62 0.80 65.71
N ALA A 234 34.43 1.16 64.70
CA ALA A 234 35.71 0.56 64.33
C ALA A 234 35.77 -0.91 63.85
N LYS A 235 36.10 -1.06 62.57
CA LYS A 235 37.28 -1.82 62.10
C LYS A 235 37.68 -1.41 60.68
N GLU A 236 38.71 -0.55 60.60
CA GLU A 236 39.72 -0.52 59.53
C GLU A 236 40.35 -1.94 59.41
N LYS A 237 40.84 -2.51 58.30
CA LYS A 237 41.45 -2.15 56.99
C LYS A 237 41.68 -3.51 56.24
N PRO A 238 42.33 -3.63 55.07
CA PRO A 238 42.54 -2.72 53.93
C PRO A 238 42.19 -3.37 52.56
N VAL A 239 42.20 -2.53 51.52
CA VAL A 239 42.17 -2.88 50.09
C VAL A 239 43.57 -3.38 49.64
N PRO A 240 43.66 -4.25 48.62
CA PRO A 240 44.61 -3.93 47.55
C PRO A 240 43.98 -3.98 46.15
N ASP A 241 44.26 -2.90 45.43
CA ASP A 241 44.39 -2.64 44.00
C ASP A 241 43.69 -3.51 42.93
N ARG A 242 42.81 -2.79 42.21
CA ARG A 242 42.53 -2.75 40.75
C ARG A 242 43.56 -3.40 39.80
N PRO A 243 43.17 -3.85 38.58
CA PRO A 243 42.70 -2.93 37.52
C PRO A 243 41.41 -3.42 36.81
N ALA A 244 40.41 -2.56 36.60
CA ALA A 244 40.14 -1.87 35.34
C ALA A 244 39.86 -2.81 34.14
N ALA A 245 38.57 -3.10 33.91
CA ALA A 245 38.03 -3.26 32.55
C ALA A 245 36.57 -2.79 32.56
N GLU A 246 36.34 -1.83 31.67
CA GLU A 246 35.11 -1.10 31.43
C GLU A 246 34.19 -1.91 30.48
N LYS A 247 32.89 -1.56 30.52
CA LYS A 247 31.89 -1.63 29.43
C LYS A 247 30.99 -2.88 29.29
N SER A 248 29.75 -2.65 29.74
CA SER A 248 28.54 -2.48 28.90
C SER A 248 27.79 -3.69 28.32
N ALA A 249 26.47 -3.46 28.23
CA ALA A 249 25.38 -4.21 27.56
C ALA A 249 24.88 -5.44 28.35
N SER A 250 23.72 -5.41 29.01
CA SER A 250 22.36 -5.15 28.50
C SER A 250 22.02 -5.98 27.26
N GLU A 251 21.67 -7.25 27.48
CA GLU A 251 20.82 -8.00 26.54
C GLU A 251 19.92 -9.00 27.28
N LYS A 252 18.69 -8.53 27.58
CA LYS A 252 17.43 -9.19 27.23
C LYS A 252 17.30 -10.70 27.50
N SER A 253 16.93 -11.05 28.73
CA SER A 253 16.28 -12.33 29.02
C SER A 253 14.78 -12.23 28.69
N ALA A 254 14.36 -12.94 27.65
CA ALA A 254 12.95 -13.22 27.36
C ALA A 254 12.42 -14.29 28.33
N PRO A 255 11.19 -14.17 28.88
CA PRO A 255 10.55 -15.29 29.54
C PRO A 255 9.85 -16.16 28.50
N GLU A 256 10.29 -17.41 28.48
CA GLU A 256 9.63 -18.60 28.00
C GLU A 256 8.19 -18.69 28.56
N LYS A 257 7.19 -18.84 27.67
CA LYS A 257 5.86 -19.29 28.09
C LYS A 257 5.16 -20.06 26.97
N ALA A 258 5.07 -21.36 27.21
CA ALA A 258 3.89 -22.23 27.09
C ALA A 258 3.13 -22.31 25.75
N VAL A 259 3.19 -23.53 25.21
CA VAL A 259 2.20 -24.19 24.33
C VAL A 259 0.80 -24.16 24.97
N PRO A 260 -0.28 -24.09 24.16
CA PRO A 260 -1.20 -25.22 24.20
C PRO A 260 -1.62 -25.73 22.81
N ALA A 261 -1.93 -27.01 22.80
CA ALA A 261 -2.25 -27.87 21.67
C ALA A 261 -3.71 -27.76 21.20
N LYS A 262 -3.96 -28.37 20.02
CA LYS A 262 -5.22 -28.90 19.47
C LYS A 262 -6.30 -27.85 19.13
N SER A 263 -6.76 -27.76 17.89
CA SER A 263 -7.64 -28.78 17.31
C SER A 263 -7.71 -28.71 15.77
N ALA A 264 -7.84 -29.88 15.15
CA ALA A 264 -8.08 -30.10 13.73
C ALA A 264 -9.53 -29.74 13.33
N PRO A 265 -9.80 -29.42 12.05
CA PRO A 265 -11.14 -29.55 11.48
C PRO A 265 -11.25 -30.85 10.67
N GLU A 266 -12.21 -31.68 11.09
CA GLU A 266 -12.67 -32.87 10.38
C GLU A 266 -13.33 -32.55 9.04
N LYS A 267 -13.17 -33.51 8.13
CA LYS A 267 -13.83 -33.64 6.83
C LYS A 267 -15.35 -33.77 7.01
N GLY A 268 -16.10 -33.08 6.15
CA GLY A 268 -17.50 -33.37 5.89
C GLY A 268 -17.89 -32.91 4.48
N ALA A 269 -18.07 -33.87 3.59
CA ALA A 269 -18.76 -33.73 2.30
C ALA A 269 -19.70 -34.95 2.17
N PRO A 270 -20.55 -35.02 1.14
CA PRO A 270 -21.81 -34.32 0.98
C PRO A 270 -23.00 -35.31 0.94
N THR A 271 -24.22 -34.86 1.22
CA THR A 271 -25.45 -35.63 0.93
C THR A 271 -26.18 -35.03 -0.26
N LYS A 272 -26.30 -35.83 -1.31
CA LYS A 272 -27.29 -35.72 -2.39
C LYS A 272 -28.65 -36.20 -1.87
N ASP A 273 -29.73 -35.56 -2.31
CA ASP A 273 -31.00 -36.16 -2.77
C ASP A 273 -31.88 -35.00 -3.29
N ALA A 274 -32.18 -34.97 -4.59
CA ALA A 274 -33.43 -35.41 -5.22
C ALA A 274 -34.60 -34.43 -4.92
N ALA A 275 -34.97 -33.55 -5.85
CA ALA A 275 -35.91 -33.77 -6.96
C ALA A 275 -37.33 -33.29 -6.61
N GLU A 276 -37.73 -32.11 -7.10
CA GLU A 276 -39.11 -31.86 -7.52
C GLU A 276 -39.20 -30.61 -8.41
N THR A 277 -39.72 -30.81 -9.63
CA THR A 277 -40.20 -29.78 -10.57
C THR A 277 -41.75 -29.77 -10.53
N PRO A 278 -42.44 -28.97 -11.36
CA PRO A 278 -43.03 -27.67 -11.07
C PRO A 278 -44.57 -27.70 -10.93
N LYS A 279 -45.15 -26.82 -10.11
CA LYS A 279 -46.61 -26.65 -10.03
C LYS A 279 -47.09 -25.46 -10.85
N SER A 280 -47.73 -25.80 -11.96
CA SER A 280 -48.77 -25.13 -12.73
C SER A 280 -49.34 -23.82 -12.14
N ALA A 281 -49.19 -22.72 -12.88
CA ALA A 281 -50.06 -21.54 -12.77
C ALA A 281 -50.81 -21.38 -14.08
N LYS A 282 -52.07 -21.82 -14.08
CA LYS A 282 -53.11 -21.46 -15.04
C LYS A 282 -53.91 -20.35 -14.36
N LYS A 283 -53.98 -19.18 -14.96
CA LYS A 283 -54.89 -18.11 -14.55
C LYS A 283 -55.59 -17.60 -15.81
N ASP A 284 -56.90 -17.61 -15.70
CA ASP A 284 -57.90 -17.10 -16.63
C ASP A 284 -57.71 -15.60 -16.96
#